data_AF-A0A974DVU0-F1
#
_entry.id   AF-A0A974DVU0-F1
#
_cell.length_a   1.000
_cell.length_b   1.000
_cell.length_c   1.000
_cell.angle_alpha   90.00
_cell.angle_beta   90.00
_cell.angle_gamma   90.00
#
_symmetry.space_group_name_H-M   'P 1'
#
loop_
_entity.id
_entity.type
_entity.pdbx_description
1 polymer ?
#
loop_
_entity_poly.entity_id
_entity_poly.type
_entity_poly.pdbx_seq_one_letter_code
_entity_poly.pdbx_strand_id
1 'polypeptide(L)'
;MMGIFSGVWLIGIFIQMWPGAQAVPCRMSRRQFPTPYTISTLHWIKGEPEASRGRAHQEQCCYTGSVEGIPDSLVSLCTCPTVSGYITMRDGIYSFDALRPAETAGHTPIKLHYHPKKSFMGATPRRPFRSLQDSGSEKGGRETYKIELFLVADKEEFHRHEEKVETTRQHLIAVAHHLNQIFLEINFQIFLVGIEIWTQENKVNISDTASLSLRHFLEWREQVLLPRMHHDNIQLISGVRFKDHTIGEAFVAKMCTASHSGGVIRDTGLSSKELAKHVAHEIGHNLGMSHDTENCYCPEGAGMCLLSNRSWSHIHPVFSECSHHFLDRFLEEKDITCLKDRPHTYIEESPPGADQHMILETVGKVSIFLCSLIVLPSFLIIWRRVSCKKPQAV
;
A
#
# COMPACT_ATOMS: atom_id res chain seq x y z
N MET A 1 -38.16 23.65 -18.49
CA MET A 1 -38.01 22.56 -19.48
C MET A 1 -37.14 21.48 -18.87
N MET A 2 -37.70 20.27 -18.72
CA MET A 2 -36.97 19.07 -18.29
C MET A 2 -35.88 18.77 -19.32
N GLY A 3 -34.62 18.89 -18.91
CA GLY A 3 -33.47 18.49 -19.71
C GLY A 3 -33.29 16.98 -19.63
N ILE A 4 -33.34 16.31 -20.77
CA ILE A 4 -33.17 14.87 -20.91
C ILE A 4 -31.72 14.53 -20.54
N PHE A 5 -31.53 13.77 -19.45
CA PHE A 5 -30.23 13.19 -19.08
C PHE A 5 -29.86 12.12 -20.12
N SER A 6 -28.79 12.34 -20.89
CA SER A 6 -28.24 11.31 -21.77
C SER A 6 -27.41 10.31 -20.97
N GLY A 7 -28.03 9.19 -20.58
CA GLY A 7 -27.33 8.04 -20.02
C GLY A 7 -26.77 7.13 -21.12
N VAL A 8 -25.58 6.57 -20.92
CA VAL A 8 -25.05 5.49 -21.76
C VAL A 8 -25.30 4.16 -21.06
N TRP A 9 -25.97 3.24 -21.74
CA TRP A 9 -26.13 1.86 -21.27
C TRP A 9 -24.88 1.05 -21.62
N LEU A 10 -24.03 0.79 -20.63
CA LEU A 10 -22.97 -0.20 -20.72
C LEU A 10 -23.23 -1.26 -19.66
N ILE A 11 -23.54 -2.49 -20.12
CA ILE A 11 -23.62 -3.73 -19.33
C ILE A 11 -24.27 -3.52 -17.94
N GLY A 12 -25.55 -3.15 -17.91
CA GLY A 12 -26.37 -3.15 -16.68
C GLY A 12 -26.04 -2.11 -15.61
N ILE A 13 -25.13 -1.17 -15.88
CA ILE A 13 -24.75 -0.09 -14.95
C ILE A 13 -25.38 1.23 -15.41
N PHE A 14 -26.17 1.85 -14.53
CA PHE A 14 -26.69 3.20 -14.73
C PHE A 14 -25.73 4.19 -14.05
N ILE A 15 -25.01 4.98 -14.85
CA ILE A 15 -24.05 5.99 -14.37
C ILE A 15 -24.66 7.35 -14.66
N GLN A 16 -24.97 8.11 -13.60
CA GLN A 16 -25.43 9.49 -13.76
C GLN A 16 -24.20 10.39 -13.99
N MET A 17 -23.88 10.60 -15.27
CA MET A 17 -22.80 11.50 -15.67
C MET A 17 -23.29 12.94 -15.67
N TRP A 18 -22.52 13.83 -15.02
CA TRP A 18 -22.73 15.27 -15.14
C TRP A 18 -22.19 15.77 -16.48
N PRO A 19 -22.75 16.85 -17.06
CA PRO A 19 -22.23 17.43 -18.29
C PRO A 19 -20.74 17.79 -18.12
N GLY A 20 -19.87 17.11 -18.87
CA GLY A 20 -18.41 17.29 -18.85
C GLY A 20 -17.60 16.07 -18.38
N ALA A 21 -18.20 15.10 -17.68
CA ALA A 21 -17.46 13.98 -17.10
C ALA A 21 -16.68 13.16 -18.15
N GLN A 22 -15.38 12.92 -17.89
CA GLN A 22 -14.51 12.15 -18.79
C GLN A 22 -14.16 10.80 -18.17
N ALA A 23 -14.42 9.72 -18.89
CA ALA A 23 -13.90 8.41 -18.52
C ALA A 23 -12.39 8.38 -18.76
N VAL A 24 -11.63 7.97 -17.75
CA VAL A 24 -10.18 7.81 -17.87
C VAL A 24 -9.87 6.33 -18.00
N PRO A 25 -9.54 5.84 -19.21
CA PRO A 25 -9.18 4.45 -19.41
C PRO A 25 -7.83 4.17 -18.75
N CYS A 26 -7.79 3.17 -17.88
CA CYS A 26 -6.55 2.70 -17.26
C CYS A 26 -6.13 1.39 -17.91
N ARG A 27 -4.87 1.32 -18.36
CA ARG A 27 -4.27 0.05 -18.76
C ARG A 27 -3.68 -0.58 -17.51
N MET A 28 -4.47 -1.46 -16.93
CA MET A 28 -4.04 -2.24 -15.77
C MET A 28 -3.32 -3.48 -16.26
N SER A 29 -2.15 -3.72 -15.71
CA SER A 29 -1.48 -5.00 -15.86
C SER A 29 -1.65 -5.77 -14.57
N ARG A 30 -1.78 -7.09 -14.65
CA ARG A 30 -1.29 -7.91 -13.55
C ARG A 30 0.23 -7.87 -13.57
N ARG A 31 0.82 -6.69 -13.36
CA ARG A 31 2.19 -6.66 -12.85
C ARG A 31 2.04 -7.22 -11.46
N GLN A 32 2.49 -8.46 -11.32
CA GLN A 32 2.62 -9.06 -10.03
C GLN A 32 3.34 -8.01 -9.18
N PHE A 33 2.68 -7.53 -8.12
CA PHE A 33 3.42 -7.22 -6.89
C PHE A 33 4.48 -8.31 -6.77
N PRO A 34 5.76 -8.03 -6.45
CA PRO A 34 6.78 -9.07 -6.33
C PRO A 34 6.33 -10.10 -5.28
N THR A 35 5.48 -11.02 -5.71
CA THR A 35 4.81 -12.07 -4.98
C THR A 35 5.03 -13.28 -5.86
N PRO A 36 6.30 -13.72 -5.96
CA PRO A 36 6.53 -15.06 -6.40
C PRO A 36 5.94 -15.94 -5.28
N TYR A 37 4.74 -16.46 -5.57
CA TYR A 37 4.13 -17.69 -5.07
C TYR A 37 4.04 -17.95 -3.54
N THR A 38 2.81 -18.30 -3.13
CA THR A 38 2.35 -18.77 -1.81
C THR A 38 2.67 -17.85 -0.62
N ILE A 39 1.84 -16.82 -0.43
CA ILE A 39 1.75 -16.14 0.88
C ILE A 39 1.34 -17.22 1.89
N SER A 40 2.22 -17.52 2.83
CA SER A 40 1.87 -18.42 3.93
C SER A 40 0.95 -17.66 4.88
N THR A 41 -0.32 -18.05 4.91
CA THR A 41 -1.25 -17.52 5.91
C THR A 41 -1.40 -18.54 7.02
N LEU A 42 -1.03 -18.12 8.22
CA LEU A 42 -1.15 -18.90 9.44
C LEU A 42 -2.31 -18.33 10.24
N HIS A 43 -3.24 -19.19 10.63
CA HIS A 43 -4.31 -18.86 11.58
C HIS A 43 -4.43 -20.02 12.56
N TRP A 44 -5.03 -19.81 13.73
CA TRP A 44 -4.96 -20.78 14.82
C TRP A 44 -6.31 -21.43 15.10
N ILE A 45 -6.38 -22.77 15.18
CA ILE A 45 -7.57 -23.53 15.61
C ILE A 45 -7.18 -24.49 16.75
N LYS A 46 -7.88 -24.41 17.89
CA LYS A 46 -7.63 -25.24 19.10
C LYS A 46 -6.15 -25.28 19.51
N GLY A 47 -5.49 -24.14 19.59
CA GLY A 47 -4.07 -24.04 19.94
C GLY A 47 -3.05 -24.43 18.85
N GLU A 48 -3.46 -24.98 17.70
CA GLU A 48 -2.55 -25.39 16.62
C GLU A 48 -2.58 -24.41 15.42
N PRO A 49 -1.45 -24.16 14.73
CA PRO A 49 -1.42 -23.32 13.55
C PRO A 49 -1.93 -24.10 12.33
N GLU A 50 -2.97 -23.58 11.70
CA GLU A 50 -3.47 -24.04 10.41
C GLU A 50 -2.91 -23.14 9.30
N ALA A 51 -2.14 -23.76 8.40
CA ALA A 51 -1.58 -23.08 7.25
C ALA A 51 -2.55 -23.17 6.07
N SER A 52 -3.15 -22.03 5.69
CA SER A 52 -3.82 -21.92 4.41
C SER A 52 -2.80 -21.45 3.36
N ARG A 53 -2.41 -22.38 2.48
CA ARG A 53 -1.61 -22.07 1.29
C ARG A 53 -2.53 -21.66 0.15
N GLY A 54 -2.92 -20.39 0.13
CA GLY A 54 -3.63 -19.82 -1.02
C GLY A 54 -2.66 -19.65 -2.19
N ARG A 55 -3.00 -20.18 -3.39
CA ARG A 55 -2.31 -19.75 -4.61
C ARG A 55 -2.70 -18.29 -4.84
N ALA A 56 -1.75 -17.36 -4.67
CA ALA A 56 -1.94 -15.92 -4.93
C ALA A 56 -2.64 -15.63 -6.28
N HIS A 57 -2.48 -16.54 -7.26
CA HIS A 57 -3.05 -16.44 -8.60
C HIS A 57 -4.60 -16.48 -8.69
N GLN A 58 -5.32 -16.94 -7.66
CA GLN A 58 -6.78 -17.09 -7.69
C GLN A 58 -7.56 -16.00 -6.92
N GLU A 59 -6.84 -15.12 -6.21
CA GLU A 59 -7.40 -14.16 -5.22
C GLU A 59 -6.89 -12.72 -5.39
N GLN A 60 -6.20 -12.42 -6.49
CA GLN A 60 -5.64 -11.09 -6.74
C GLN A 60 -6.73 -10.06 -7.03
N CYS A 61 -7.01 -9.22 -6.04
CA CYS A 61 -7.91 -8.06 -6.14
C CYS A 61 -7.16 -6.71 -6.14
N CYS A 62 -5.83 -6.76 -6.04
CA CYS A 62 -4.95 -5.60 -6.10
C CYS A 62 -4.16 -5.59 -7.41
N TYR A 63 -4.01 -4.40 -7.98
CA TYR A 63 -3.54 -4.18 -9.34
C TYR A 63 -2.64 -2.94 -9.39
N THR A 64 -1.67 -2.98 -10.29
CA THR A 64 -0.85 -1.83 -10.68
C THR A 64 -0.96 -1.59 -12.18
N GLY A 65 -0.77 -0.34 -12.61
CA GLY A 65 -0.79 -0.04 -14.03
C GLY A 65 -0.48 1.42 -14.32
N SER A 66 -0.87 1.85 -15.51
CA SER A 66 -0.75 3.22 -15.95
C SER A 66 -2.06 3.69 -16.57
N VAL A 67 -2.25 4.99 -16.65
CA VAL A 67 -3.34 5.60 -17.39
C VAL A 67 -3.02 5.52 -18.88
N GLU A 68 -3.99 5.06 -19.68
CA GLU A 68 -3.79 4.92 -21.12
C GLU A 68 -3.57 6.29 -21.77
N GLY A 69 -2.53 6.41 -22.59
CA GLY A 69 -2.19 7.66 -23.26
C GLY A 69 -1.48 8.71 -22.39
N ILE A 70 -1.28 8.47 -21.09
CA ILE A 70 -0.54 9.37 -20.20
C ILE A 70 0.78 8.70 -19.81
N PRO A 71 1.92 9.11 -20.41
CA PRO A 71 3.22 8.57 -20.02
C PRO A 71 3.55 8.96 -18.58
N ASP A 72 4.30 8.09 -17.92
CA ASP A 72 4.75 8.23 -16.52
C ASP A 72 3.62 8.29 -15.48
N SER A 73 2.40 7.92 -15.86
CA SER A 73 1.30 7.75 -14.92
C SER A 73 1.39 6.40 -14.20
N LEU A 74 0.98 6.40 -12.94
CA LEU A 74 0.94 5.21 -12.10
C LEU A 74 -0.45 5.03 -11.51
N VAL A 75 -0.95 3.81 -11.51
CA VAL A 75 -2.21 3.43 -10.87
C VAL A 75 -1.92 2.33 -9.87
N SER A 76 -2.41 2.49 -8.65
CA SER A 76 -2.50 1.45 -7.63
C SER A 76 -3.95 1.31 -7.19
N LEU A 77 -4.49 0.09 -7.23
CA LEU A 77 -5.89 -0.18 -6.94
C LEU A 77 -6.02 -1.51 -6.22
N CYS A 78 -6.71 -1.54 -5.10
CA CYS A 78 -7.26 -2.75 -4.49
C CYS A 78 -8.78 -2.68 -4.54
N THR A 79 -9.45 -3.79 -4.83
CA THR A 79 -10.91 -3.89 -4.84
C THR A 79 -11.48 -4.77 -3.73
N CYS A 80 -10.63 -5.37 -2.90
CA CYS A 80 -11.02 -6.17 -1.75
C CYS A 80 -10.16 -5.82 -0.51
N PRO A 81 -10.74 -5.86 0.71
CA PRO A 81 -12.17 -6.04 0.99
C PRO A 81 -13.02 -4.84 0.55
N THR A 82 -12.38 -3.68 0.34
CA THR A 82 -13.01 -2.46 -0.17
C THR A 82 -12.19 -1.86 -1.31
N VAL A 83 -12.79 -0.97 -2.10
CA VAL A 83 -12.08 -0.28 -3.18
C VAL A 83 -11.21 0.82 -2.60
N SER A 84 -9.91 0.81 -2.86
CA SER A 84 -8.99 1.88 -2.45
C SER A 84 -7.81 2.00 -3.40
N GLY A 85 -7.23 3.18 -3.53
CA GLY A 85 -6.08 3.37 -4.40
C GLY A 85 -5.66 4.80 -4.70
N TYR A 86 -4.71 4.89 -5.63
CA TYR A 86 -4.09 6.12 -6.11
C TYR A 86 -3.93 6.09 -7.62
N ILE A 87 -4.07 7.26 -8.23
CA ILE A 87 -3.67 7.53 -9.62
C ILE A 87 -2.72 8.71 -9.60
N THR A 88 -1.46 8.47 -9.93
CA THR A 88 -0.43 9.50 -10.08
C THR A 88 -0.36 9.95 -11.53
N MET A 89 -0.47 11.24 -11.74
CA MET A 89 -0.30 11.91 -13.03
C MET A 89 0.75 13.03 -12.90
N ARG A 90 1.01 13.75 -13.99
CA ARG A 90 1.97 14.89 -13.97
C ARG A 90 1.45 16.07 -13.16
N ASP A 91 0.16 16.37 -13.28
CA ASP A 91 -0.51 17.52 -12.70
C ASP A 91 -0.95 17.31 -11.25
N GLY A 92 -1.05 16.06 -10.80
CA GLY A 92 -1.45 15.75 -9.45
C GLY A 92 -1.62 14.26 -9.22
N ILE A 93 -2.23 13.94 -8.09
CA ILE A 93 -2.57 12.58 -7.71
C ILE A 93 -4.02 12.57 -7.26
N TYR A 94 -4.71 11.51 -7.66
CA TYR A 94 -6.07 11.22 -7.27
C TYR A 94 -6.02 10.07 -6.28
N SER A 95 -6.49 10.28 -5.06
CA SER A 95 -6.67 9.20 -4.09
C SER A 95 -8.14 8.87 -3.96
N PHE A 96 -8.48 7.59 -3.79
CA PHE A 96 -9.86 7.17 -3.65
C PHE A 96 -10.02 6.05 -2.63
N ASP A 97 -11.12 6.09 -1.89
CA ASP A 97 -11.49 5.08 -0.90
C ASP A 97 -13.01 4.85 -0.95
N ALA A 98 -13.42 3.60 -0.90
CA ALA A 98 -14.79 3.22 -0.66
C ALA A 98 -15.20 3.64 0.76
N LEU A 99 -16.33 4.33 0.85
CA LEU A 99 -17.00 4.59 2.11
C LEU A 99 -17.69 3.30 2.56
N ARG A 100 -17.75 3.08 3.89
CA ARG A 100 -18.50 1.96 4.46
C ARG A 100 -19.93 1.96 3.88
N PRO A 101 -20.43 0.84 3.34
CA PRO A 101 -21.77 0.81 2.79
C PRO A 101 -22.79 1.12 3.88
N ALA A 102 -23.78 1.96 3.57
CA ALA A 102 -25.03 1.92 4.30
C ALA A 102 -25.72 0.60 3.93
N GLU A 103 -26.19 -0.16 4.92
CA GLU A 103 -26.74 -1.52 4.81
C GLU A 103 -27.88 -1.69 3.77
N THR A 104 -28.39 -0.59 3.22
CA THR A 104 -29.58 -0.55 2.35
C THR A 104 -29.32 -0.17 0.89
N ALA A 105 -28.08 0.12 0.49
CA ALA A 105 -27.77 0.52 -0.89
C ALA A 105 -26.91 -0.53 -1.61
N GLY A 106 -27.37 -1.04 -2.76
CA GLY A 106 -26.59 -1.92 -3.66
C GLY A 106 -25.38 -1.26 -4.36
N HIS A 107 -24.86 -0.18 -3.77
CA HIS A 107 -23.87 0.75 -4.28
C HIS A 107 -22.91 1.14 -3.14
N THR A 108 -21.61 1.14 -3.40
CA THR A 108 -20.62 1.61 -2.43
C THR A 108 -20.12 2.98 -2.90
N PRO A 109 -20.40 4.06 -2.16
CA PRO A 109 -19.90 5.36 -2.55
C PRO A 109 -18.38 5.39 -2.40
N ILE A 110 -17.69 6.02 -3.36
CA ILE A 110 -16.25 6.21 -3.35
C ILE A 110 -15.97 7.69 -3.14
N LYS A 111 -15.15 7.99 -2.14
CA LYS A 111 -14.65 9.34 -1.90
C LYS A 111 -13.40 9.52 -2.76
N LEU A 112 -13.43 10.50 -3.66
CA LEU A 112 -12.30 10.87 -4.51
C LEU A 112 -11.71 12.18 -4.02
N HIS A 113 -10.38 12.19 -3.85
CA HIS A 113 -9.63 13.38 -3.49
C HIS A 113 -8.59 13.67 -4.57
N TYR A 114 -8.70 14.86 -5.19
CA TYR A 114 -7.67 15.36 -6.08
C TYR A 114 -6.71 16.27 -5.32
N HIS A 115 -5.42 16.05 -5.55
CA HIS A 115 -4.35 16.78 -4.92
C HIS A 115 -3.37 17.27 -5.98
N PRO A 116 -3.43 18.56 -6.35
CA PRO A 116 -2.59 19.11 -7.40
C PRO A 116 -1.13 19.17 -6.94
N LYS A 117 -0.21 18.79 -7.82
CA LYS A 117 1.21 19.15 -7.72
C LYS A 117 1.29 20.62 -8.12
N LYS A 118 1.51 21.55 -7.19
CA LYS A 118 1.60 22.97 -7.54
C LYS A 118 2.75 23.18 -8.54
N SER A 119 2.47 23.86 -9.64
CA SER A 119 3.48 24.26 -10.63
C SER A 119 4.31 25.43 -10.09
N PHE A 120 5.62 25.32 -10.22
CA PHE A 120 6.60 26.34 -9.83
C PHE A 120 6.45 27.57 -10.76
N MET A 121 5.79 28.62 -10.29
CA MET A 121 5.84 29.95 -10.92
C MET A 121 6.07 31.01 -9.84
N GLY A 122 7.33 31.43 -9.66
CA GLY A 122 7.62 32.72 -9.01
C GLY A 122 8.72 32.80 -7.95
N ALA A 123 9.61 31.83 -7.81
CA ALA A 123 10.81 32.01 -6.98
C ALA A 123 12.08 31.71 -7.79
N THR A 124 13.04 32.62 -7.73
CA THR A 124 14.38 32.41 -8.29
C THR A 124 14.95 31.08 -7.77
N PRO A 125 15.44 30.18 -8.63
CA PRO A 125 15.86 28.86 -8.21
C PRO A 125 17.15 28.97 -7.39
N ARG A 126 17.04 28.93 -6.05
CA ARG A 126 18.15 28.47 -5.21
C ARG A 126 18.26 26.96 -5.43
N ARG A 127 19.00 26.61 -6.49
CA ARG A 127 19.35 25.26 -6.97
C ARG A 127 18.14 24.32 -7.14
N PRO A 128 17.79 23.97 -8.39
CA PRO A 128 16.89 22.83 -8.63
C PRO A 128 17.50 21.60 -7.97
N PHE A 129 16.72 20.87 -7.19
CA PHE A 129 17.03 19.48 -6.86
C PHE A 129 17.26 18.78 -8.20
N ARG A 130 18.52 18.43 -8.48
CA ARG A 130 18.86 17.67 -9.68
C ARG A 130 18.07 16.38 -9.60
N SER A 131 17.13 16.21 -10.53
CA SER A 131 16.80 14.87 -10.99
C SER A 131 18.13 14.14 -11.22
N LEU A 132 18.27 12.95 -10.66
CA LEU A 132 19.39 12.02 -10.87
C LEU A 132 19.42 11.47 -12.32
N GLN A 133 19.31 12.38 -13.29
CA GLN A 133 19.47 12.19 -14.72
C GLN A 133 20.15 13.45 -15.26
N ASP A 134 21.41 13.67 -14.88
CA ASP A 134 22.47 14.06 -15.82
C ASP A 134 23.80 14.17 -15.07
N SER A 135 24.58 13.10 -15.14
CA SER A 135 26.02 13.12 -15.01
C SER A 135 26.50 11.98 -15.86
N GLY A 136 26.94 12.30 -17.09
CA GLY A 136 27.55 11.34 -17.99
C GLY A 136 28.73 10.64 -17.31
N SER A 137 28.51 9.39 -16.91
CA SER A 137 29.51 8.32 -16.84
C SER A 137 28.78 6.99 -16.64
N GLU A 138 28.71 6.23 -17.74
CA GLU A 138 28.69 4.75 -17.82
C GLU A 138 27.97 3.91 -16.73
N LYS A 139 26.91 3.21 -17.16
CA LYS A 139 26.49 1.86 -16.71
C LYS A 139 26.51 1.58 -15.19
N GLY A 140 25.45 1.98 -14.49
CA GLY A 140 25.07 1.41 -13.20
C GLY A 140 23.60 1.66 -12.93
N GLY A 141 22.73 0.67 -13.12
CA GLY A 141 21.33 0.79 -12.69
C GLY A 141 21.30 1.04 -11.18
N ARG A 142 20.47 1.98 -10.72
CA ARG A 142 20.28 2.25 -9.28
C ARG A 142 19.88 0.94 -8.60
N GLU A 143 20.66 0.50 -7.62
CA GLU A 143 20.42 -0.77 -6.91
C GLU A 143 19.01 -0.75 -6.31
N THR A 144 18.24 -1.81 -6.55
CA THR A 144 16.89 -1.95 -5.99
C THR A 144 16.95 -2.93 -4.84
N TYR A 145 16.58 -2.46 -3.65
CA TYR A 145 16.56 -3.25 -2.43
C TYR A 145 15.23 -3.98 -2.28
N LYS A 146 15.21 -5.08 -1.54
CA LYS A 146 14.03 -5.90 -1.31
C LYS A 146 13.80 -6.04 0.19
N ILE A 147 12.55 -6.04 0.63
CA ILE A 147 12.17 -6.30 2.02
C ILE A 147 11.20 -7.46 2.03
N GLU A 148 11.61 -8.58 2.61
CA GLU A 148 10.74 -9.68 2.97
C GLU A 148 9.91 -9.30 4.21
N LEU A 149 8.68 -8.86 3.97
CA LEU A 149 7.76 -8.39 4.98
C LEU A 149 6.87 -9.53 5.50
N PHE A 150 6.76 -9.61 6.82
CA PHE A 150 5.79 -10.46 7.50
C PHE A 150 4.77 -9.58 8.25
N LEU A 151 3.48 -9.82 8.06
CA LEU A 151 2.41 -9.07 8.72
C LEU A 151 1.69 -9.94 9.75
N VAL A 152 1.42 -9.38 10.93
CA VAL A 152 0.64 -10.05 11.98
C VAL A 152 -0.60 -9.23 12.29
N ALA A 153 -1.76 -9.87 12.39
CA ALA A 153 -2.96 -9.27 12.98
C ALA A 153 -3.21 -9.86 14.36
N ASP A 154 -3.33 -9.01 15.38
CA ASP A 154 -3.70 -9.44 16.72
C ASP A 154 -5.19 -9.85 16.81
N LYS A 155 -5.59 -10.40 17.96
CA LYS A 155 -6.96 -10.87 18.20
C LYS A 155 -7.98 -9.75 18.10
N GLU A 156 -7.63 -8.55 18.55
CA GLU A 156 -8.53 -7.40 18.50
C GLU A 156 -8.72 -6.92 17.05
N GLU A 157 -7.67 -6.96 16.22
CA GLU A 157 -7.74 -6.68 14.79
C GLU A 157 -8.58 -7.72 14.03
N PHE A 158 -8.47 -8.98 14.44
CA PHE A 158 -9.32 -10.06 13.93
C PHE A 158 -10.80 -9.83 14.29
N HIS A 159 -11.10 -9.39 15.52
CA HIS A 159 -12.45 -9.03 15.94
C HIS A 159 -13.04 -7.89 15.12
N ARG A 160 -12.25 -6.86 14.78
CA ARG A 160 -12.70 -5.76 13.92
C ARG A 160 -13.14 -6.19 12.52
N HIS A 161 -12.58 -7.29 12.05
CA HIS A 161 -12.93 -7.91 10.78
C HIS A 161 -14.02 -8.98 10.91
N GLU A 162 -14.87 -8.86 11.95
CA GLU A 162 -15.97 -9.77 12.25
C GLU A 162 -15.50 -11.23 12.41
N GLU A 163 -14.27 -11.42 12.89
CA GLU A 163 -13.65 -12.74 13.06
C GLU A 163 -13.60 -13.58 11.78
N LYS A 164 -13.47 -12.91 10.62
CA LYS A 164 -13.35 -13.56 9.32
C LYS A 164 -11.90 -13.55 8.85
N VAL A 165 -11.28 -14.74 8.84
CA VAL A 165 -9.87 -14.93 8.44
C VAL A 165 -9.60 -14.34 7.06
N GLU A 166 -10.51 -14.59 6.11
CA GLU A 166 -10.34 -14.08 4.74
C GLU A 166 -10.43 -12.56 4.64
N THR A 167 -11.33 -11.93 5.41
CA THR A 167 -11.45 -10.46 5.44
C THR A 167 -10.18 -9.83 6.03
N THR A 168 -9.69 -10.33 7.16
CA THR A 168 -8.45 -9.85 7.79
C THR A 168 -7.25 -10.05 6.86
N ARG A 169 -7.17 -11.23 6.23
CA ARG A 169 -6.10 -11.56 5.28
C ARG A 169 -6.11 -10.61 4.07
N GLN A 170 -7.26 -10.39 3.45
CA GLN A 170 -7.39 -9.48 2.29
C GLN A 170 -7.04 -8.04 2.67
N HIS A 171 -7.41 -7.59 3.86
CA HIS A 171 -7.02 -6.28 4.37
C HIS A 171 -5.49 -6.14 4.46
N LEU A 172 -4.80 -7.11 5.06
CA LEU A 172 -3.33 -7.09 5.16
C LEU A 172 -2.63 -7.18 3.80
N ILE A 173 -3.18 -7.95 2.84
CA ILE A 173 -2.67 -7.99 1.47
C ILE A 173 -2.81 -6.61 0.80
N ALA A 174 -3.94 -5.94 1.00
CA ALA A 174 -4.16 -4.59 0.46
C ALA A 174 -3.22 -3.55 1.10
N VAL A 175 -2.93 -3.67 2.41
CA VAL A 175 -1.92 -2.85 3.09
C VAL A 175 -0.55 -3.05 2.44
N ALA A 176 -0.09 -4.30 2.30
CA ALA A 176 1.19 -4.61 1.67
C ALA A 176 1.25 -4.09 0.22
N HIS A 177 0.15 -4.19 -0.52
CA HIS A 177 0.02 -3.66 -1.88
C HIS A 177 0.36 -2.17 -1.96
N HIS A 178 -0.35 -1.36 -1.15
CA HIS A 178 -0.14 0.08 -1.10
C HIS A 178 1.25 0.44 -0.57
N LEU A 179 1.76 -0.34 0.39
CA LEU A 179 3.09 -0.18 0.95
C LEU A 179 4.17 -0.28 -0.14
N ASN A 180 4.13 -1.30 -1.00
CA ASN A 180 5.11 -1.43 -2.09
C ASN A 180 5.11 -0.22 -3.02
N GLN A 181 3.95 0.38 -3.28
CA GLN A 181 3.90 1.59 -4.12
C GLN A 181 4.65 2.76 -3.51
N ILE A 182 4.56 2.92 -2.19
CA ILE A 182 5.30 3.93 -1.43
C ILE A 182 6.81 3.65 -1.53
N PHE A 183 7.23 2.40 -1.35
CA PHE A 183 8.65 2.02 -1.31
C PHE A 183 9.32 2.00 -2.69
N LEU A 184 8.56 1.82 -3.78
CA LEU A 184 9.09 1.94 -5.13
C LEU A 184 9.68 3.33 -5.42
N GLU A 185 9.15 4.39 -4.80
CA GLU A 185 9.67 5.77 -4.96
C GLU A 185 11.10 5.93 -4.41
N ILE A 186 11.51 5.05 -3.49
CA ILE A 186 12.83 5.05 -2.87
C ILE A 186 13.72 3.87 -3.30
N ASN A 187 13.37 3.19 -4.40
CA ASN A 187 14.06 2.01 -4.96
C ASN A 187 14.06 0.79 -4.02
N PHE A 188 12.96 0.61 -3.31
CA PHE A 188 12.69 -0.60 -2.53
C PHE A 188 11.51 -1.36 -3.11
N GLN A 189 11.54 -2.69 -2.98
CA GLN A 189 10.43 -3.57 -3.31
C GLN A 189 10.02 -4.35 -2.06
N ILE A 190 8.73 -4.30 -1.72
CA ILE A 190 8.19 -5.11 -0.64
C ILE A 190 7.78 -6.47 -1.20
N PHE A 191 8.18 -7.54 -0.50
CA PHE A 191 7.77 -8.91 -0.74
C PHE A 191 7.00 -9.40 0.48
N LEU A 192 5.69 -9.56 0.37
CA LEU A 192 4.90 -10.11 1.47
C LEU A 192 5.10 -11.63 1.53
N VAL A 193 5.93 -12.09 2.46
CA VAL A 193 6.32 -13.51 2.57
C VAL A 193 5.42 -14.31 3.51
N GLY A 194 4.71 -13.63 4.42
CA GLY A 194 3.80 -14.30 5.35
C GLY A 194 2.81 -13.39 6.05
N ILE A 195 1.69 -13.99 6.45
CA ILE A 195 0.66 -13.40 7.31
C ILE A 195 0.40 -14.35 8.47
N GLU A 196 0.34 -13.84 9.70
CA GLU A 196 -0.19 -14.59 10.84
C GLU A 196 -1.37 -13.84 11.50
N ILE A 197 -2.47 -14.55 11.73
CA ILE A 197 -3.69 -13.99 12.35
C ILE A 197 -3.93 -14.71 13.67
N TRP A 198 -3.92 -13.96 14.77
CA TRP A 198 -4.17 -14.49 16.10
C TRP A 198 -5.67 -14.63 16.37
N THR A 199 -6.25 -15.71 15.82
CA THR A 199 -7.71 -15.95 15.82
C THR A 199 -8.29 -16.40 17.16
N GLN A 200 -7.49 -16.98 18.06
CA GLN A 200 -7.94 -17.44 19.38
C GLN A 200 -7.51 -16.49 20.49
N GLU A 201 -6.21 -16.26 20.62
CA GLU A 201 -5.61 -15.41 21.64
C GLU A 201 -4.33 -14.79 21.08
N ASN A 202 -3.92 -13.66 21.68
CA ASN A 202 -2.65 -13.04 21.34
C ASN A 202 -1.49 -13.93 21.81
N LYS A 203 -0.46 -14.08 20.98
CA LYS A 203 0.74 -14.88 21.34
C LYS A 203 1.66 -14.18 22.33
N VAL A 204 1.46 -12.87 22.49
CA VAL A 204 2.13 -12.04 23.48
C VAL A 204 1.12 -11.08 24.11
N ASN A 205 1.47 -10.50 25.25
CA ASN A 205 0.65 -9.46 25.85
C ASN A 205 0.75 -8.15 25.04
N ILE A 206 -0.36 -7.77 24.41
CA ILE A 206 -0.53 -6.46 23.75
C ILE A 206 -1.09 -5.47 24.77
N SER A 207 -0.20 -4.65 25.29
CA SER A 207 -0.48 -3.57 26.25
C SER A 207 -1.04 -2.33 25.55
N ASP A 208 -1.68 -1.45 26.31
CA ASP A 208 -2.01 -0.09 25.87
C ASP A 208 -0.77 0.82 25.74
N THR A 209 0.43 0.34 26.09
CA THR A 209 1.70 1.04 25.92
C THR A 209 2.43 0.47 24.69
N ALA A 210 2.53 1.25 23.60
CA ALA A 210 3.08 0.79 22.33
C ALA A 210 4.50 0.23 22.45
N SER A 211 5.39 0.90 23.20
CA SER A 211 6.77 0.46 23.42
C SER A 211 6.89 -0.85 24.19
N LEU A 212 5.95 -1.14 25.10
CA LEU A 212 5.91 -2.43 25.81
C LEU A 212 5.41 -3.54 24.88
N SER A 213 4.35 -3.28 24.11
CA SER A 213 3.83 -4.20 23.10
C SER A 213 4.89 -4.53 22.03
N LEU A 214 5.63 -3.53 21.56
CA LEU A 214 6.73 -3.69 20.61
C LEU A 214 7.80 -4.63 21.14
N ARG A 215 8.23 -4.45 22.39
CA ARG A 215 9.25 -5.31 23.03
C ARG A 215 8.80 -6.77 23.10
N HIS A 216 7.60 -7.02 23.64
CA HIS A 216 7.09 -8.40 23.73
C HIS A 216 6.92 -9.03 22.33
N PHE A 217 6.41 -8.26 21.37
CA PHE A 217 6.20 -8.73 20.01
C PHE A 217 7.50 -9.13 19.31
N LEU A 218 8.54 -8.30 19.43
CA LEU A 218 9.84 -8.57 18.82
C LEU A 218 10.60 -9.69 19.53
N GLU A 219 10.45 -9.82 20.86
CA GLU A 219 10.96 -10.98 21.59
C GLU A 219 10.32 -12.29 21.09
N TRP A 220 8.99 -12.29 20.89
CA TRP A 220 8.31 -13.43 20.28
C TRP A 220 8.73 -13.68 18.84
N ARG A 221 8.95 -12.64 18.03
CA ARG A 221 9.51 -12.79 16.68
C ARG A 221 10.83 -13.56 16.75
N GLU A 222 11.74 -13.11 17.59
CA GLU A 222 13.09 -13.66 17.69
C GLU A 222 13.07 -15.11 18.18
N GLN A 223 12.31 -15.40 19.23
CA GLN A 223 12.34 -16.71 19.89
C GLN A 223 11.44 -17.75 19.22
N VAL A 224 10.34 -17.33 18.57
CA VAL A 224 9.27 -18.25 18.13
C VAL A 224 9.04 -18.22 16.62
N LEU A 225 9.07 -17.05 15.97
CA LEU A 225 8.73 -16.95 14.55
C LEU A 225 9.95 -17.12 13.63
N LEU A 226 11.06 -16.44 13.89
CA LEU A 226 12.27 -16.54 13.06
C LEU A 226 12.80 -17.98 12.90
N PRO A 227 12.77 -18.86 13.93
CA PRO A 227 13.20 -20.26 13.76
C PRO A 227 12.38 -21.08 12.75
N ARG A 228 11.18 -20.63 12.38
CA ARG A 228 10.26 -21.37 11.49
C ARG A 228 9.94 -20.64 10.18
N MET A 229 10.07 -19.32 10.13
CA MET A 229 9.72 -18.50 8.96
C MET A 229 10.72 -17.36 8.78
N HIS A 230 11.51 -17.43 7.72
CA HIS A 230 12.43 -16.34 7.35
C HIS A 230 11.65 -15.09 6.91
N HIS A 231 12.11 -13.92 7.34
CA HIS A 231 11.63 -12.60 6.92
C HIS A 231 12.58 -11.51 7.46
N ASP A 232 12.73 -10.42 6.70
CA ASP A 232 13.60 -9.30 7.05
C ASP A 232 12.99 -8.41 8.11
N ASN A 233 11.67 -8.18 8.01
CA ASN A 233 10.94 -7.23 8.84
C ASN A 233 9.54 -7.73 9.18
N ILE A 234 9.08 -7.45 10.40
CA ILE A 234 7.73 -7.78 10.84
C ILE A 234 6.95 -6.54 11.27
N GLN A 235 5.64 -6.51 11.00
CA GLN A 235 4.77 -5.44 11.49
C GLN A 235 3.51 -6.05 12.12
N LEU A 236 3.24 -5.69 13.38
CA LEU A 236 1.98 -6.02 14.05
C LEU A 236 0.93 -4.96 13.74
N ILE A 237 -0.16 -5.38 13.13
CA ILE A 237 -1.37 -4.59 12.96
C ILE A 237 -2.29 -4.90 14.13
N SER A 238 -2.50 -3.90 14.98
CA SER A 238 -3.18 -4.06 16.25
C SER A 238 -4.56 -3.41 16.27
N GLY A 239 -5.47 -4.19 16.83
CA GLY A 239 -6.79 -3.82 17.25
C GLY A 239 -6.82 -2.79 18.40
N VAL A 240 -5.76 -2.77 19.20
CA VAL A 240 -5.71 -2.08 20.49
C VAL A 240 -5.47 -0.58 20.34
N ARG A 241 -6.11 0.21 21.20
CA ARG A 241 -5.87 1.64 21.32
C ARG A 241 -4.72 1.90 22.30
N PHE A 242 -3.57 2.32 21.78
CA PHE A 242 -2.46 2.76 22.62
C PHE A 242 -2.73 4.11 23.31
N LYS A 243 -2.07 4.32 24.45
CA LYS A 243 -2.04 5.56 25.23
C LYS A 243 -1.39 6.70 24.44
N ASP A 244 -1.67 7.92 24.89
CA ASP A 244 -1.10 9.17 24.35
C ASP A 244 -1.36 9.40 22.85
N HIS A 245 -2.40 8.74 22.31
CA HIS A 245 -2.75 8.77 20.89
C HIS A 245 -1.64 8.20 19.97
N THR A 246 -0.74 7.39 20.51
CA THR A 246 0.31 6.70 19.75
C THR A 246 -0.31 5.84 18.65
N ILE A 247 0.15 6.02 17.42
CA ILE A 247 -0.31 5.26 16.25
C ILE A 247 0.59 4.07 15.98
N GLY A 248 1.90 4.24 16.11
CA GLY A 248 2.86 3.15 15.93
C GLY A 248 4.14 3.40 16.72
N GLU A 249 4.95 2.36 16.83
CA GLU A 249 6.26 2.40 17.44
C GLU A 249 7.18 1.38 16.73
N ALA A 250 8.41 1.80 16.45
CA ALA A 250 9.45 0.97 15.88
C ALA A 250 10.84 1.42 16.35
N PHE A 251 11.81 0.50 16.31
CA PHE A 251 13.21 0.86 16.60
C PHE A 251 13.90 1.45 15.36
N VAL A 252 14.66 2.51 15.59
CA VAL A 252 15.40 3.21 14.52
C VAL A 252 16.65 2.43 14.09
N ALA A 253 16.87 2.32 12.78
CA ALA A 253 18.05 1.67 12.17
C ALA A 253 18.25 0.21 12.61
N LYS A 254 17.15 -0.55 12.71
CA LYS A 254 17.12 -1.96 13.13
C LYS A 254 16.63 -2.94 12.07
N MET A 255 16.39 -2.48 10.83
CA MET A 255 16.13 -3.38 9.70
C MET A 255 17.21 -4.48 9.60
N CYS A 256 16.83 -5.68 9.14
CA CYS A 256 17.64 -6.91 9.11
C CYS A 256 18.04 -7.52 10.47
N THR A 257 17.88 -6.82 11.59
CA THR A 257 18.27 -7.38 12.89
C THR A 257 17.25 -8.44 13.37
N ALA A 258 17.75 -9.54 13.94
CA ALA A 258 16.89 -10.61 14.47
C ALA A 258 16.01 -10.13 15.63
N SER A 259 16.53 -9.26 16.50
CA SER A 259 15.86 -8.84 17.73
C SER A 259 14.99 -7.59 17.59
N HIS A 260 15.25 -6.71 16.61
CA HIS A 260 14.60 -5.39 16.58
C HIS A 260 14.05 -4.97 15.22
N SER A 261 14.11 -5.81 14.18
CA SER A 261 13.55 -5.49 12.85
C SER A 261 12.03 -5.65 12.82
N GLY A 262 11.33 -4.58 13.21
CA GLY A 262 9.88 -4.50 13.08
C GLY A 262 9.25 -3.34 13.83
N GLY A 263 7.92 -3.35 13.87
CA GLY A 263 7.11 -2.32 14.51
C GLY A 263 5.73 -2.84 14.95
N VAL A 264 5.04 -2.03 15.75
CA VAL A 264 3.64 -2.21 16.12
C VAL A 264 2.85 -1.00 15.66
N ILE A 265 1.72 -1.22 14.99
CA ILE A 265 0.87 -0.16 14.44
C ILE A 265 -0.57 -0.43 14.87
N ARG A 266 -1.21 0.58 15.44
CA ARG A 266 -2.65 0.61 15.64
C ARG A 266 -3.32 0.87 14.30
N ASP A 267 -4.17 -0.04 13.86
CA ASP A 267 -5.11 0.28 12.80
C ASP A 267 -6.21 1.19 13.36
N THR A 268 -6.43 2.36 12.76
CA THR A 268 -7.41 3.36 13.21
C THR A 268 -8.81 3.12 12.66
N GLY A 269 -9.03 2.04 11.91
CA GLY A 269 -10.28 1.72 11.21
C GLY A 269 -10.49 2.55 9.94
N LEU A 270 -9.42 3.20 9.45
CA LEU A 270 -9.38 3.86 8.15
C LEU A 270 -9.18 2.82 7.04
N SER A 271 -8.97 3.26 5.78
CA SER A 271 -8.72 2.32 4.69
C SER A 271 -7.33 1.68 4.79
N SER A 272 -7.15 0.50 4.17
CA SER A 272 -5.86 -0.21 4.09
C SER A 272 -4.74 0.68 3.53
N LYS A 273 -5.13 1.64 2.69
CA LYS A 273 -4.29 2.68 2.10
C LYS A 273 -3.73 3.65 3.15
N GLU A 274 -4.56 4.11 4.08
CA GLU A 274 -4.11 4.98 5.18
C GLU A 274 -3.28 4.18 6.19
N LEU A 275 -3.67 2.94 6.51
CA LEU A 275 -2.87 2.06 7.35
C LEU A 275 -1.47 1.83 6.76
N ALA A 276 -1.37 1.62 5.44
CA ALA A 276 -0.08 1.45 4.77
C ALA A 276 0.88 2.63 4.97
N LYS A 277 0.37 3.86 5.17
CA LYS A 277 1.23 5.02 5.48
C LYS A 277 1.83 4.94 6.88
N HIS A 278 1.04 4.51 7.86
CA HIS A 278 1.56 4.29 9.21
C HIS A 278 2.58 3.15 9.22
N VAL A 279 2.32 2.06 8.50
CA VAL A 279 3.30 0.97 8.35
C VAL A 279 4.57 1.46 7.64
N ALA A 280 4.44 2.31 6.61
CA ALA A 280 5.58 2.91 5.93
C ALA A 280 6.41 3.82 6.85
N HIS A 281 5.76 4.58 7.72
CA HIS A 281 6.42 5.41 8.73
C HIS A 281 7.30 4.55 9.66
N GLU A 282 6.75 3.47 10.20
CA GLU A 282 7.48 2.58 11.11
C GLU A 282 8.62 1.80 10.41
N ILE A 283 8.41 1.35 9.17
CA ILE A 283 9.50 0.76 8.37
C ILE A 283 10.58 1.82 8.04
N GLY A 284 10.18 3.08 7.83
CA GLY A 284 11.11 4.20 7.68
C GLY A 284 12.04 4.34 8.88
N HIS A 285 11.50 4.27 10.11
CA HIS A 285 12.32 4.19 11.33
C HIS A 285 13.26 2.99 11.29
N ASN A 286 12.76 1.79 10.97
CA ASN A 286 13.62 0.60 10.88
C ASN A 286 14.78 0.78 9.88
N LEU A 287 14.58 1.54 8.79
CA LEU A 287 15.58 1.95 7.80
C LEU A 287 16.42 3.19 8.20
N GLY A 288 16.35 3.60 9.47
CA GLY A 288 17.18 4.66 10.04
C GLY A 288 16.65 6.08 9.86
N MET A 289 15.48 6.26 9.26
CA MET A 289 14.88 7.59 9.06
C MET A 289 14.36 8.11 10.40
N SER A 290 14.82 9.29 10.80
CA SER A 290 14.25 10.00 11.96
C SER A 290 13.06 10.86 11.52
N HIS A 291 12.28 11.35 12.49
CA HIS A 291 11.18 12.26 12.18
C HIS A 291 11.66 13.52 11.45
N ASP A 292 10.82 14.00 10.54
CA ASP A 292 11.03 15.26 9.84
C ASP A 292 10.99 16.44 10.83
N THR A 293 11.94 17.34 10.67
CA THR A 293 11.99 18.63 11.38
C THR A 293 11.48 19.74 10.47
N GLU A 294 11.31 20.95 11.01
CA GLU A 294 10.90 22.13 10.23
C GLU A 294 11.85 22.47 9.08
N ASN A 295 13.11 22.01 9.16
CA ASN A 295 14.11 22.23 8.12
C ASN A 295 14.08 21.18 7.00
N CYS A 296 13.26 20.13 7.14
CA CYS A 296 13.18 19.07 6.14
C CYS A 296 12.26 19.49 5.00
N TYR A 297 12.77 19.45 3.77
CA TYR A 297 11.98 19.77 2.60
C TYR A 297 11.04 18.61 2.26
N CYS A 298 9.74 18.92 2.18
CA CYS A 298 8.71 18.03 1.65
C CYS A 298 8.20 18.57 0.30
N PRO A 299 8.09 17.74 -0.75
CA PRO A 299 7.61 18.20 -2.05
C PRO A 299 6.28 18.95 -1.99
N GLU A 300 6.18 20.06 -2.71
CA GLU A 300 4.95 20.86 -2.74
C GLU A 300 3.75 20.04 -3.25
N GLY A 301 2.62 20.14 -2.56
CA GLY A 301 1.41 19.39 -2.86
C GLY A 301 1.34 18.00 -2.20
N ALA A 302 2.42 17.53 -1.56
CA ALA A 302 2.42 16.28 -0.79
C ALA A 302 1.71 16.37 0.57
N GLY A 303 1.41 17.58 1.04
CA GLY A 303 0.94 17.79 2.40
C GLY A 303 2.10 17.62 3.38
N MET A 304 1.95 16.72 4.35
CA MET A 304 3.05 16.32 5.24
C MET A 304 3.73 15.05 4.73
N CYS A 305 5.07 15.05 4.72
CA CYS A 305 5.87 13.87 4.38
C CYS A 305 5.67 12.75 5.40
N LEU A 306 5.95 11.52 4.98
CA LEU A 306 5.65 10.31 5.76
C LEU A 306 6.25 10.34 7.17
N LEU A 307 7.46 10.87 7.33
CA LEU A 307 8.19 10.91 8.60
C LEU A 307 7.87 12.15 9.45
N SER A 308 6.87 12.94 9.07
CA SER A 308 6.33 14.01 9.92
C SER A 308 5.91 13.47 11.29
N ASN A 309 6.28 14.19 12.36
CA ASN A 309 5.82 13.87 13.72
C ASN A 309 4.32 14.16 13.95
N ARG A 310 3.65 14.78 12.96
CA ARG A 310 2.21 15.05 12.98
C ARG A 310 1.50 14.11 12.02
N SER A 311 0.53 13.38 12.54
CA SER A 311 -0.31 12.42 11.80
C SER A 311 -1.36 13.06 10.87
N TRP A 312 -1.31 14.37 10.60
CA TRP A 312 -2.36 15.07 9.84
C TRP A 312 -2.01 15.20 8.35
N SER A 313 -2.86 14.63 7.48
CA SER A 313 -2.88 14.88 6.02
C SER A 313 -1.60 14.51 5.25
N HIS A 314 -1.24 13.23 5.27
CA HIS A 314 -0.38 12.64 4.24
C HIS A 314 -1.17 12.56 2.93
N ILE A 315 -1.20 13.66 2.20
CA ILE A 315 -1.91 13.76 0.93
C ILE A 315 -1.22 12.83 -0.09
N HIS A 316 0.11 12.93 -0.18
CA HIS A 316 0.96 12.00 -0.92
C HIS A 316 1.94 11.33 0.04
N PRO A 317 1.98 9.99 0.09
CA PRO A 317 2.89 9.27 0.96
C PRO A 317 4.31 9.30 0.39
N VAL A 318 4.97 10.45 0.50
CA VAL A 318 6.35 10.67 0.04
C VAL A 318 7.30 10.83 1.23
N PHE A 319 8.53 10.39 1.06
CA PHE A 319 9.62 10.64 2.00
C PHE A 319 10.23 12.03 1.73
N SER A 320 10.67 12.70 2.80
CA SER A 320 11.31 14.02 2.69
C SER A 320 12.76 13.91 2.20
N GLU A 321 13.37 15.03 1.86
CA GLU A 321 14.81 15.09 1.60
C GLU A 321 15.65 14.55 2.78
N CYS A 322 15.27 14.91 4.02
CA CYS A 322 15.95 14.40 5.21
C CYS A 322 15.85 12.88 5.33
N SER A 323 14.66 12.33 5.04
CA SER A 323 14.42 10.89 5.07
C SER A 323 15.35 10.15 4.09
N HIS A 324 15.54 10.71 2.89
CA HIS A 324 16.52 10.18 1.93
C HIS A 324 17.95 10.21 2.46
N HIS A 325 18.36 11.32 3.09
CA HIS A 325 19.71 11.41 3.66
C HIS A 325 19.93 10.39 4.80
N PHE A 326 18.94 10.18 5.66
CA PHE A 326 19.01 9.15 6.69
C PHE A 326 19.09 7.74 6.10
N LEU A 327 18.31 7.48 5.05
CA LEU A 327 18.34 6.19 4.35
C LEU A 327 19.69 5.93 3.70
N ASP A 328 20.28 6.92 3.01
CA ASP A 328 21.58 6.78 2.38
C ASP A 328 22.65 6.42 3.43
N ARG A 329 22.64 7.10 4.58
CA ARG A 329 23.52 6.77 5.71
C ARG A 329 23.27 5.38 6.26
N PHE A 330 22.01 4.96 6.39
CA PHE A 330 21.69 3.60 6.84
C PHE A 330 22.27 2.54 5.89
N LEU A 331 22.11 2.75 4.58
CA LEU A 331 22.60 1.84 3.54
C LEU A 331 24.14 1.77 3.50
N GLU A 332 24.83 2.86 3.87
CA GLU A 332 26.29 2.92 3.96
C GLU A 332 26.84 2.33 5.28
N GLU A 333 26.17 2.56 6.40
CA GLU A 333 26.71 2.29 7.75
C GLU A 333 26.26 0.95 8.35
N LYS A 334 25.19 0.31 7.84
CA LYS A 334 24.60 -0.90 8.43
C LYS A 334 24.79 -2.14 7.55
N ASP A 335 24.69 -3.31 8.20
CA ASP A 335 24.60 -4.57 7.48
C ASP A 335 23.21 -4.70 6.84
N ILE A 336 23.20 -4.53 5.52
CA ILE A 336 21.99 -4.58 4.69
C ILE A 336 21.94 -5.85 3.84
N THR A 337 22.68 -6.90 4.20
CA THR A 337 22.77 -8.13 3.42
C THR A 337 21.40 -8.76 3.18
N CYS A 338 20.49 -8.70 4.17
CA CYS A 338 19.12 -9.19 4.02
C CYS A 338 18.36 -8.48 2.90
N LEU A 339 18.63 -7.19 2.66
CA LEU A 339 17.90 -6.40 1.65
C LEU A 339 18.38 -6.61 0.22
N LYS A 340 19.51 -7.32 0.05
CA LYS A 340 20.15 -7.57 -1.25
C LYS A 340 19.93 -8.98 -1.75
N ASP A 341 19.41 -9.86 -0.91
CA ASP A 341 19.23 -11.26 -1.25
C ASP A 341 18.08 -11.45 -2.25
N ARG A 342 17.89 -12.71 -2.65
CA ARG A 342 16.68 -13.10 -3.36
C ARG A 342 15.66 -13.49 -2.29
N PRO A 343 14.42 -12.98 -2.38
CA PRO A 343 13.38 -13.37 -1.45
C PRO A 343 13.23 -14.89 -1.45
N HIS A 344 13.07 -15.48 -0.29
CA HIS A 344 13.04 -16.92 -0.04
C HIS A 344 11.86 -17.62 -0.74
N THR A 345 10.82 -16.86 -1.12
CA THR A 345 9.71 -17.36 -1.95
C THR A 345 9.88 -17.09 -3.45
N TYR A 346 11.02 -16.52 -3.88
CA TYR A 346 11.30 -16.18 -5.28
C TYR A 346 11.55 -17.41 -6.16
N ILE A 347 10.63 -17.65 -7.11
CA ILE A 347 10.83 -18.57 -8.23
C ILE A 347 11.28 -17.73 -9.44
N GLU A 348 12.42 -18.09 -10.03
CA GLU A 348 12.96 -17.43 -11.22
C GLU A 348 12.01 -17.64 -12.42
N GLU A 349 11.38 -16.56 -12.90
CA GLU A 349 10.74 -16.60 -14.21
C GLU A 349 11.85 -16.77 -15.27
N SER A 350 11.65 -17.72 -16.18
CA SER A 350 12.56 -17.99 -17.30
C SER A 350 12.87 -16.71 -18.11
N PRO A 351 14.01 -16.62 -18.82
CA PRO A 351 14.44 -15.39 -19.50
C PRO A 351 13.36 -14.89 -20.48
N PRO A 352 13.37 -13.58 -20.85
CA PRO A 352 12.39 -12.99 -21.75
C PRO A 352 12.54 -13.58 -23.16
N GLY A 353 11.96 -14.75 -23.34
CA GLY A 353 11.95 -15.53 -24.57
C GLY A 353 10.50 -15.69 -25.00
N ALA A 354 10.18 -14.99 -26.08
CA ALA A 354 8.86 -14.82 -26.68
C ALA A 354 7.91 -13.94 -25.86
N ASP A 355 7.61 -12.77 -26.41
CA ASP A 355 6.28 -12.18 -26.33
C ASP A 355 5.27 -13.31 -26.63
N GLN A 356 4.83 -14.03 -25.59
CA GLN A 356 3.50 -14.59 -25.62
C GLN A 356 2.59 -13.37 -25.66
N HIS A 357 2.25 -13.00 -26.90
CA HIS A 357 1.00 -12.37 -27.23
C HIS A 357 -0.12 -13.25 -26.66
N MET A 358 -0.31 -13.14 -25.35
CA MET A 358 -1.57 -13.45 -24.73
C MET A 358 -2.50 -12.42 -25.33
N ILE A 359 -3.26 -12.85 -26.34
CA ILE A 359 -4.49 -12.19 -26.69
C ILE A 359 -5.34 -12.27 -25.42
N LEU A 360 -5.15 -11.29 -24.54
CA LEU A 360 -6.18 -10.89 -23.61
C LEU A 360 -7.31 -10.43 -24.53
N GLU A 361 -8.22 -11.35 -24.85
CA GLU A 361 -9.61 -10.93 -24.95
C GLU A 361 -9.84 -10.11 -23.69
N THR A 362 -10.02 -8.80 -23.88
CA THR A 362 -10.09 -7.80 -22.82
C THR A 362 -11.16 -8.21 -21.83
N VAL A 363 -10.78 -8.94 -20.78
CA VAL A 363 -11.63 -9.20 -19.62
C VAL A 363 -11.67 -7.91 -18.83
N GLY A 364 -12.50 -6.97 -19.30
CA GLY A 364 -12.87 -5.73 -18.65
C GLY A 364 -11.85 -4.60 -18.79
N LYS A 365 -12.12 -3.64 -19.68
CA LYS A 365 -11.67 -2.26 -19.44
C LYS A 365 -12.25 -1.81 -18.11
N VAL A 366 -11.43 -1.53 -17.11
CA VAL A 366 -11.87 -0.84 -15.88
C VAL A 366 -11.86 0.65 -16.20
N SER A 367 -13.01 1.16 -16.61
CA SER A 367 -13.21 2.60 -16.81
C SER A 367 -13.51 3.24 -15.46
N ILE A 368 -12.55 4.01 -14.94
CA ILE A 368 -12.81 4.91 -13.80
C ILE A 368 -13.38 6.20 -14.38
N PHE A 369 -14.62 6.52 -14.03
CA PHE A 369 -15.27 7.76 -14.46
C PHE A 369 -14.78 8.88 -13.54
N LEU A 370 -13.93 9.75 -14.07
CA LEU A 370 -13.50 10.97 -13.39
C LEU A 370 -14.44 12.10 -13.85
N CYS A 371 -15.34 12.53 -12.98
CA CYS A 371 -16.16 13.70 -13.27
C CYS A 371 -15.24 14.92 -13.44
N SER A 372 -15.35 15.60 -14.57
CA SER A 372 -14.61 16.83 -14.87
C SER A 372 -14.93 17.91 -13.84
N LEU A 373 -13.88 18.56 -13.35
CA LEU A 373 -13.90 19.66 -12.39
C LEU A 373 -14.56 20.92 -12.98
N ILE A 374 -15.69 21.35 -12.40
CA ILE A 374 -15.88 22.77 -12.09
C ILE A 374 -15.52 22.91 -10.62
N VAL A 375 -14.57 23.78 -10.32
CA VAL A 375 -13.98 24.01 -9.00
C VAL A 375 -15.05 24.32 -7.95
N LEU A 376 -15.45 23.32 -7.16
CA LEU A 376 -16.08 23.49 -5.85
C LEU A 376 -15.61 22.34 -4.92
N PRO A 377 -15.42 22.62 -3.61
CA PRO A 377 -14.76 21.69 -2.70
C PRO A 377 -15.69 20.53 -2.32
N SER A 378 -15.20 19.30 -2.47
CA SER A 378 -15.75 18.04 -1.93
C SER A 378 -17.06 17.53 -2.53
N PHE A 379 -17.00 16.49 -3.38
CA PHE A 379 -18.18 15.74 -3.83
C PHE A 379 -18.08 14.23 -3.52
N LEU A 380 -19.21 13.63 -3.14
CA LEU A 380 -19.42 12.19 -2.99
C LEU A 380 -19.73 11.59 -4.37
N ILE A 381 -19.05 10.50 -4.78
CA ILE A 381 -19.35 9.80 -6.05
C ILE A 381 -19.93 8.42 -5.73
N ILE A 382 -21.08 8.08 -6.32
CA ILE A 382 -21.80 6.82 -6.09
C ILE A 382 -21.51 5.85 -7.24
N TRP A 383 -20.87 4.71 -6.96
CA TRP A 383 -20.63 3.64 -7.93
C TRP A 383 -21.60 2.46 -7.73
N ARG A 384 -22.08 1.82 -8.81
CA ARG A 384 -22.66 0.46 -8.72
C ARG A 384 -21.52 -0.55 -8.66
N ARG A 385 -21.73 -1.58 -7.83
CA ARG A 385 -21.01 -2.87 -7.75
C ARG A 385 -19.99 -3.08 -8.88
N VAL A 386 -18.70 -3.07 -8.54
CA VAL A 386 -17.67 -3.72 -9.38
C VAL A 386 -17.77 -5.22 -9.10
N SER A 387 -18.58 -5.94 -9.88
CA SER A 387 -18.59 -7.41 -9.84
C SER A 387 -17.70 -7.95 -10.96
N CYS A 388 -16.56 -8.55 -10.58
CA CYS A 388 -15.85 -9.49 -11.46
C CYS A 388 -16.67 -10.79 -11.52
N LYS A 389 -17.58 -10.93 -12.50
CA LYS A 389 -18.22 -12.21 -12.79
C LYS A 389 -17.34 -13.00 -13.77
N LYS A 390 -17.05 -14.27 -13.44
CA LYS A 390 -16.56 -15.26 -14.43
C LYS A 390 -17.59 -15.36 -15.56
N PRO A 391 -17.18 -15.39 -16.84
CA PRO A 391 -18.09 -15.72 -17.91
C PRO A 391 -18.57 -17.17 -17.73
N GLN A 392 -19.90 -17.36 -17.71
CA GLN A 392 -20.48 -18.67 -17.95
C GLN A 392 -20.42 -18.92 -19.46
N ALA A 393 -19.86 -20.06 -19.85
CA ALA A 393 -19.78 -20.48 -21.24
C ALA A 393 -21.20 -20.67 -21.81
N VAL A 394 -21.40 -20.17 -23.03
CA VAL A 394 -22.50 -20.56 -23.93
C VAL A 394 -21.85 -21.19 -25.15
#